data_AF-A0A367K838-F1
#
_entry.id   AF-A0A367K838-F1
#
_cell.length_a   1.000
_cell.length_b   1.000
_cell.length_c   1.000
_cell.angle_alpha   90.00
_cell.angle_beta   90.00
_cell.angle_gamma   90.00
#
_symmetry.space_group_name_H-M   'P 1'
#
loop_
_entity.id
_entity.type
_entity.pdbx_description
1 polymer ?
#
loop_
_entity_poly.entity_id
_entity_poly.type
_entity_poly.pdbx_seq_one_letter_code
_entity_poly.pdbx_strand_id
1 'polypeptide(L)'
;MSWNSKTWSWVKKYFSVNPLSTDGMPVVGKFRTPAVGSRPEKYVYPKTKASNISNNYYFQRDTRRNYPRLAVYTQKEVAGLLEGAPVKPSLTPELATDIATTPEVKPLVEVLNSRQLYSVSKPAPTPNFGRKVHWKASEDFIPPNDGSYFPMRVITT
;
A
#
# COMPACT_ATOMS: atom_id res chain seq x y z
N MET A 1 14.43 15.48 -45.74
CA MET A 1 12.96 15.36 -45.91
C MET A 1 12.36 14.84 -44.62
N SER A 2 11.47 15.59 -43.95
CA SER A 2 10.81 15.10 -42.73
C SER A 2 9.47 14.45 -43.08
N TRP A 3 9.23 13.24 -42.55
CA TRP A 3 7.95 12.52 -42.66
C TRP A 3 6.76 13.27 -42.02
N ASN A 4 7.06 14.29 -41.20
CA ASN A 4 6.08 15.15 -40.51
C ASN A 4 5.75 16.44 -41.26
N SER A 5 6.22 16.60 -42.50
CA SER A 5 5.77 17.70 -43.37
C SER A 5 4.32 17.48 -43.83
N LYS A 6 3.60 18.57 -44.15
CA LYS A 6 2.19 18.51 -44.61
C LYS A 6 1.99 17.56 -45.79
N THR A 7 3.01 17.43 -46.65
CA THR A 7 3.00 16.59 -47.85
C THR A 7 3.18 15.10 -47.57
N TRP A 8 3.93 14.70 -46.53
CA TRP A 8 4.16 13.27 -46.20
C TRP A 8 3.28 12.76 -45.06
N SER A 9 2.72 13.66 -44.25
CA SER A 9 1.82 13.31 -43.13
C SER A 9 0.52 12.64 -43.60
N TRP A 10 -0.06 13.08 -44.72
CA TRP A 10 -1.29 12.45 -45.24
C TRP A 10 -1.02 11.05 -45.80
N VAL A 11 0.11 10.86 -46.50
CA VAL A 11 0.55 9.56 -47.02
C VAL A 11 0.70 8.57 -45.86
N LYS A 12 1.43 8.95 -44.81
CA LYS A 12 1.59 8.12 -43.61
C LYS A 12 0.25 7.77 -42.97
N LYS A 13 -0.68 8.72 -42.86
CA LYS A 13 -2.03 8.47 -42.30
C LYS A 13 -2.83 7.50 -43.16
N TYR A 14 -2.67 7.54 -44.48
CA TYR A 14 -3.37 6.66 -45.40
C TYR A 14 -2.84 5.21 -45.36
N PHE A 15 -1.52 5.03 -45.22
CA PHE A 15 -0.88 3.70 -45.23
C PHE A 15 -0.69 3.07 -43.85
N SER A 16 -0.90 3.79 -42.75
CA SER A 16 -0.76 3.25 -41.39
C SER A 16 -2.00 2.46 -40.96
N VAL A 17 -1.79 1.30 -40.32
CA VAL A 17 -2.86 0.50 -39.70
C VAL A 17 -3.61 1.32 -38.62
N ASN A 18 -2.90 2.14 -37.86
CA ASN A 18 -3.48 3.07 -36.91
C ASN A 18 -3.00 4.50 -37.21
N PRO A 19 -3.86 5.38 -37.75
CA PRO A 19 -3.49 6.76 -38.08
C PRO A 19 -3.29 7.65 -36.85
N LEU A 20 -3.72 7.22 -35.66
CA LEU A 20 -3.47 7.91 -34.38
C LEU A 20 -2.09 7.59 -33.78
N SER A 21 -1.33 6.66 -34.39
CA SER A 21 -0.01 6.27 -33.90
C SER A 21 1.03 7.38 -34.10
N THR A 22 1.87 7.57 -33.09
CA THR A 22 2.96 8.57 -33.07
C THR A 22 4.29 7.93 -33.46
N ASP A 23 5.22 8.69 -34.07
CA ASP A 23 6.56 8.20 -34.44
C ASP A 23 7.52 7.97 -33.26
N GLY A 24 7.10 8.29 -32.03
CA GLY A 24 7.92 8.15 -30.82
C GLY A 24 9.13 9.08 -30.74
N MET A 25 9.44 9.84 -31.79
CA MET A 25 10.56 10.79 -31.78
C MET A 25 10.18 12.08 -31.04
N PRO A 26 10.89 12.46 -29.97
CA PRO A 26 10.65 13.73 -29.28
C PRO A 26 10.95 14.91 -30.20
N VAL A 27 10.14 15.96 -30.10
CA VAL A 27 10.32 17.19 -30.87
C VAL A 27 11.58 17.92 -30.38
N VAL A 28 12.53 18.13 -31.29
CA VAL A 28 13.74 18.93 -31.06
C VAL A 28 13.33 20.34 -30.61
N GLY A 29 13.90 20.83 -29.51
CA GLY A 29 13.52 22.14 -28.95
C GLY A 29 12.31 22.13 -28.01
N LYS A 30 11.67 20.97 -27.79
CA LYS A 30 10.65 20.81 -26.73
C LYS A 30 11.09 19.82 -25.65
N PHE A 31 11.75 18.74 -26.03
CA PHE A 31 12.24 17.75 -25.08
C PHE A 31 13.63 18.14 -24.57
N ARG A 32 13.78 18.26 -23.24
CA ARG A 32 15.04 18.64 -22.55
C ARG A 32 15.60 20.01 -22.95
N THR A 33 14.70 20.96 -23.20
CA THR A 33 15.04 22.34 -23.58
C THR A 33 14.26 23.31 -22.70
N PRO A 34 14.93 24.17 -21.90
CA PRO A 34 16.38 24.36 -21.80
C PRO A 34 17.12 23.12 -21.24
N ALA A 35 18.41 23.02 -21.53
CA ALA A 35 19.27 21.98 -20.98
C ALA A 35 19.23 22.02 -19.45
N VAL A 36 19.43 20.88 -18.79
CA VAL A 36 19.28 20.74 -17.32
C VAL A 36 20.13 21.76 -16.54
N GLY A 37 21.34 22.07 -17.02
CA GLY A 37 22.24 23.05 -16.39
C GLY A 37 21.95 24.52 -16.74
N SER A 38 21.05 24.78 -17.68
CA SER A 38 20.69 26.13 -18.15
C SER A 38 19.23 26.47 -17.84
N ARG A 39 18.62 25.78 -16.88
CA ARG A 39 17.25 26.09 -16.45
C ARG A 39 17.25 27.44 -15.71
N PRO A 40 16.32 28.36 -16.04
CA PRO A 40 16.24 29.65 -15.36
C PRO A 40 15.62 29.54 -13.95
N GLU A 41 14.92 28.45 -13.67
CA GLU A 41 14.30 28.16 -12.38
C GLU A 41 15.35 28.00 -11.28
N LYS A 42 15.21 28.77 -10.20
CA LYS A 42 16.02 28.60 -9.00
C LYS A 42 15.38 27.53 -8.11
N TYR A 43 16.17 26.57 -7.69
CA TYR A 43 15.71 25.55 -6.75
C TYR A 43 15.38 26.21 -5.40
N VAL A 44 14.17 25.96 -4.91
CA VAL A 44 13.76 26.27 -3.54
C VAL A 44 13.45 24.95 -2.85
N TYR A 45 14.11 24.71 -1.72
CA TYR A 45 13.85 23.51 -0.94
C TYR A 45 12.37 23.49 -0.47
N PRO A 46 11.64 22.38 -0.66
CA PRO A 46 10.25 22.26 -0.22
C PRO A 46 10.19 22.29 1.31
N LYS A 47 9.62 23.36 1.86
CA LYS A 47 9.40 23.48 3.30
C LYS A 47 8.22 22.63 3.73
N THR A 48 8.42 21.74 4.68
CA THR A 48 7.34 20.98 5.32
C THR A 48 7.11 21.52 6.73
N LYS A 49 6.12 20.99 7.47
CA LYS A 49 5.99 21.24 8.92
C LYS A 49 7.30 20.92 9.67
N ALA A 50 8.17 20.09 9.08
CA ALA A 50 9.49 19.79 9.60
C ALA A 50 10.41 21.03 9.68
N SER A 51 10.16 22.04 8.88
CA SER A 51 11.06 23.19 8.68
C SER A 51 10.68 24.43 9.51
N ASN A 52 9.65 24.34 10.36
CA ASN A 52 9.22 25.47 11.19
C ASN A 52 10.28 25.83 12.25
N ILE A 53 10.51 27.13 12.45
CA ILE A 53 11.48 27.64 13.43
C ILE A 53 10.93 27.56 14.86
N SER A 54 9.64 27.80 15.03
CA SER A 54 8.94 27.74 16.32
C SER A 54 8.03 26.52 16.42
N ASN A 55 7.72 26.11 17.67
CA ASN A 55 6.82 24.97 17.99
C ASN A 55 7.22 23.67 17.29
N ASN A 56 8.53 23.44 17.21
CA ASN A 56 9.12 22.35 16.46
C ASN A 56 10.17 21.63 17.31
N TYR A 57 9.71 20.93 18.34
CA TYR A 57 10.60 20.15 19.18
C TYR A 57 10.89 18.78 18.55
N TYR A 58 12.16 18.37 18.55
CA TYR A 58 12.60 17.13 17.90
C TYR A 58 11.94 15.88 18.52
N PHE A 59 11.72 15.83 19.83
CA PHE A 59 11.14 14.64 20.47
C PHE A 59 9.68 14.35 20.04
N GLN A 60 8.92 15.37 19.64
CA GLN A 60 7.52 15.20 19.18
C GLN A 60 7.43 14.60 17.78
N ARG A 61 8.49 14.75 16.98
CA ARG A 61 8.61 14.23 15.61
C ARG A 61 9.50 13.01 15.49
N ASP A 62 10.11 12.57 16.59
CA ASP A 62 11.04 11.46 16.60
C ASP A 62 10.26 10.14 16.50
N THR A 63 9.94 9.76 15.27
CA THR A 63 9.28 8.47 14.95
C THR A 63 10.21 7.28 15.18
N ARG A 64 11.54 7.49 15.18
CA ARG A 64 12.52 6.42 15.37
C ARG A 64 12.52 5.92 16.80
N ARG A 65 12.36 6.81 17.78
CA ARG A 65 12.28 6.44 19.20
C ARG A 65 10.86 6.13 19.67
N ASN A 66 9.85 6.69 19.02
CA ASN A 66 8.44 6.43 19.31
C ASN A 66 7.88 5.26 18.49
N TYR A 67 8.58 4.13 18.46
CA TYR A 67 8.13 2.91 17.78
C TYR A 67 7.17 2.12 18.68
N PRO A 68 6.17 1.41 18.11
CA PRO A 68 5.31 0.54 18.90
C PRO A 68 6.12 -0.62 19.49
N ARG A 69 5.96 -0.86 20.80
CA ARG A 69 6.63 -2.00 21.47
C ARG A 69 5.99 -3.32 21.06
N LEU A 70 6.81 -4.35 20.92
CA LEU A 70 6.35 -5.70 20.62
C LEU A 70 5.69 -6.29 21.88
N ALA A 71 4.43 -6.72 21.75
CA ALA A 71 3.70 -7.43 22.79
C ALA A 71 3.91 -8.95 22.63
N VAL A 72 4.47 -9.60 23.64
CA VAL A 72 4.61 -11.06 23.72
C VAL A 72 3.60 -11.57 24.74
N TYR A 73 2.88 -12.63 24.40
CA TYR A 73 1.94 -13.28 25.30
C TYR A 73 2.35 -14.74 25.53
N THR A 74 2.52 -15.11 26.79
CA THR A 74 2.74 -16.48 27.24
C THR A 74 1.41 -17.17 27.54
N GLN A 75 1.41 -18.51 27.60
CA GLN A 75 0.20 -19.27 27.91
C GLN A 75 -0.41 -18.90 29.27
N LYS A 76 0.43 -18.59 30.28
CA LYS A 76 -0.02 -18.15 31.61
C LYS A 76 -0.71 -16.79 31.57
N GLU A 77 -0.17 -15.84 30.81
CA GLU A 77 -0.77 -14.51 30.64
C GLU A 77 -2.11 -14.60 29.90
N VAL A 78 -2.19 -15.42 28.85
CA VAL A 78 -3.46 -15.66 28.14
C VAL A 78 -4.48 -16.33 29.04
N ALA A 79 -4.09 -17.33 29.84
CA ALA A 79 -4.99 -17.98 30.80
C ALA A 79 -5.55 -16.97 31.82
N GLY A 80 -4.69 -16.09 32.37
CA GLY A 80 -5.13 -15.07 33.32
C GLY A 80 -6.06 -14.03 32.69
N LEU A 81 -5.80 -13.63 31.43
CA LEU A 81 -6.71 -12.75 30.68
C LEU A 81 -8.08 -13.40 30.43
N LEU A 82 -8.12 -14.72 30.17
CA LEU A 82 -9.37 -15.46 29.98
C LEU A 82 -10.18 -15.62 31.28
N GLU A 83 -9.51 -15.67 32.42
CA GLU A 83 -10.15 -15.69 33.75
C GLU A 83 -10.72 -14.33 34.17
N GLY A 84 -10.34 -13.24 33.49
CA GLY A 84 -10.86 -11.89 33.73
C GLY A 84 -9.89 -10.96 34.45
N ALA A 85 -8.59 -11.26 34.44
CA ALA A 85 -7.58 -10.33 34.92
C ALA A 85 -7.65 -8.99 34.13
N PRO A 86 -7.48 -7.84 34.79
CA PRO A 86 -7.49 -6.55 34.11
C PRO A 86 -6.33 -6.48 33.10
N VAL A 87 -6.60 -5.91 31.93
CA VAL A 87 -5.58 -5.67 30.91
C VAL A 87 -4.60 -4.64 31.47
N LYS A 88 -3.40 -5.09 31.86
CA LYS A 88 -2.35 -4.20 32.34
C LYS A 88 -1.95 -3.26 31.19
N PRO A 89 -2.00 -1.93 31.37
CA PRO A 89 -1.50 -1.00 30.36
C PRO A 89 0.00 -1.25 30.15
N SER A 90 0.49 -0.98 28.93
CA SER A 90 1.92 -1.05 28.64
C SER A 90 2.69 -0.16 29.61
N LEU A 91 3.55 -0.76 30.43
CA LEU A 91 4.27 -0.10 31.52
C LEU A 91 4.98 1.19 31.03
N THR A 92 4.70 2.30 31.70
CA THR A 92 5.55 3.49 31.66
C THR A 92 6.91 3.13 32.29
N PRO A 93 8.02 3.77 31.87
CA PRO A 93 9.37 3.41 32.33
C PRO A 93 9.56 3.46 33.85
N GLU A 94 8.69 4.18 34.57
CA GLU A 94 8.72 4.31 36.04
C GLU A 94 8.18 3.07 36.78
N LEU A 95 7.39 2.22 36.13
CA LEU A 95 6.83 0.98 36.71
C LEU A 95 7.63 -0.28 36.33
N ALA A 96 8.79 -0.13 35.69
CA ALA A 96 9.62 -1.25 35.26
C ALA A 96 10.39 -1.93 36.41
N THR A 97 10.44 -1.31 37.59
CA THR A 97 11.15 -1.82 38.78
C THR A 97 10.27 -2.64 39.72
N ASP A 98 8.95 -2.63 39.52
CA ASP A 98 8.05 -3.47 40.31
C ASP A 98 8.12 -4.89 39.79
N ILE A 99 8.74 -5.76 40.58
CA ILE A 99 8.86 -7.19 40.37
C ILE A 99 7.45 -7.72 40.09
N ALA A 100 7.19 -8.11 38.84
CA ALA A 100 5.91 -8.69 38.45
C ALA A 100 5.73 -10.03 39.17
N THR A 101 5.09 -10.01 40.35
CA THR A 101 4.58 -11.22 41.00
C THR A 101 3.73 -11.94 39.97
N THR A 102 4.22 -13.09 39.51
CA THR A 102 3.48 -13.93 38.57
C THR A 102 2.35 -14.56 39.37
N PRO A 103 1.07 -14.21 39.12
CA PRO A 103 -0.02 -14.83 39.86
C PRO A 103 0.01 -16.35 39.62
N GLU A 104 -0.38 -17.13 40.63
CA GLU A 104 -0.67 -18.56 40.46
C GLU A 104 -1.93 -18.68 39.59
N VAL A 105 -1.75 -18.77 38.27
CA VAL A 105 -2.84 -18.93 37.31
C VAL A 105 -3.03 -20.41 37.02
N LYS A 106 -4.30 -20.84 36.88
CA LYS A 106 -4.63 -22.20 36.44
C LYS A 106 -4.00 -22.49 35.07
N PRO A 107 -3.66 -23.76 34.77
CA PRO A 107 -3.14 -24.10 33.46
C PRO A 107 -4.17 -23.77 32.37
N LEU A 108 -3.69 -23.29 31.23
CA LEU A 108 -4.54 -22.83 30.11
C LEU A 108 -5.58 -23.87 29.69
N VAL A 109 -5.23 -25.16 29.75
CA VAL A 109 -6.12 -26.28 29.37
C VAL A 109 -7.38 -26.31 30.25
N GLU A 110 -7.23 -26.12 31.56
CA GLU A 110 -8.38 -26.12 32.48
C GLU A 110 -9.30 -24.93 32.20
N VAL A 111 -8.72 -23.76 31.94
CA VAL A 111 -9.47 -22.54 31.61
C VAL A 111 -10.26 -22.72 30.31
N LEU A 112 -9.64 -23.29 29.27
CA LEU A 112 -10.28 -23.56 27.98
C LEU A 112 -11.44 -24.57 28.11
N ASN A 113 -11.28 -25.61 28.94
CA ASN A 113 -12.34 -26.58 29.17
C ASN A 113 -13.54 -25.97 29.92
N SER A 114 -13.29 -24.98 30.79
CA SER A 114 -14.35 -24.34 31.57
C SER A 114 -15.20 -23.34 30.79
N ARG A 115 -14.73 -22.83 29.64
CA ARG A 115 -15.34 -21.67 28.97
C ARG A 115 -15.47 -21.86 27.47
N GLN A 116 -16.68 -21.64 26.96
CA GLN A 116 -16.92 -21.61 25.52
C GLN A 116 -16.48 -20.26 24.93
N LEU A 117 -15.47 -20.28 24.05
CA LEU A 117 -14.92 -19.06 23.41
C LEU A 117 -15.73 -18.60 22.19
N TYR A 118 -16.29 -19.55 21.45
CA TYR A 118 -16.98 -19.32 20.18
C TYR A 118 -18.35 -19.99 20.19
N SER A 119 -19.33 -19.33 19.60
CA SER A 119 -20.71 -19.80 19.46
C SER A 119 -21.25 -19.45 18.07
N VAL A 120 -22.44 -19.92 17.72
CA VAL A 120 -23.08 -19.56 16.43
C VAL A 120 -23.30 -18.05 16.32
N SER A 121 -23.61 -17.38 17.44
CA SER A 121 -23.74 -15.92 17.50
C SER A 121 -22.38 -15.19 17.56
N LYS A 122 -21.29 -15.88 17.89
CA LYS A 122 -19.92 -15.34 17.98
C LYS A 122 -18.92 -16.30 17.33
N PRO A 123 -18.85 -16.35 15.99
CA PRO A 123 -17.93 -17.21 15.28
C PRO A 123 -16.47 -16.81 15.53
N ALA A 124 -15.54 -17.72 15.22
CA ALA A 124 -14.11 -17.42 15.29
C ALA A 124 -13.78 -16.21 14.39
N PRO A 125 -12.89 -15.30 14.83
CA PRO A 125 -12.52 -14.14 14.04
C PRO A 125 -11.80 -14.57 12.76
N THR A 126 -12.17 -13.98 11.63
CA THR A 126 -11.45 -14.14 10.36
C THR A 126 -10.14 -13.35 10.41
N PRO A 127 -9.05 -13.82 9.76
CA PRO A 127 -7.80 -13.07 9.72
C PRO A 127 -8.02 -11.71 9.04
N ASN A 128 -7.76 -10.63 9.78
CA ASN A 128 -7.90 -9.27 9.27
C ASN A 128 -6.53 -8.67 8.96
N PHE A 129 -6.06 -8.84 7.72
CA PHE A 129 -4.79 -8.25 7.24
C PHE A 129 -4.93 -6.76 6.88
N GLY A 130 -5.60 -5.98 7.73
CA GLY A 130 -5.71 -4.53 7.57
C GLY A 130 -6.69 -4.10 6.47
N ARG A 131 -6.16 -3.60 5.33
CA ARG A 131 -6.99 -2.95 4.31
C ARG A 131 -7.81 -3.96 3.52
N LYS A 132 -9.14 -3.85 3.59
CA LYS A 132 -10.06 -4.60 2.72
C LYS A 132 -10.02 -4.00 1.32
N VAL A 133 -9.61 -4.80 0.34
CA VAL A 133 -9.56 -4.40 -1.07
C VAL A 133 -10.81 -4.92 -1.77
N HIS A 134 -11.49 -4.04 -2.51
CA HIS A 134 -12.64 -4.40 -3.33
C HIS A 134 -12.21 -4.39 -4.79
N TRP A 135 -12.08 -5.57 -5.38
CA TRP A 135 -11.73 -5.72 -6.79
C TRP A 135 -12.96 -5.46 -7.66
N LYS A 136 -12.76 -4.77 -8.78
CA LYS A 136 -13.75 -4.59 -9.84
C LYS A 136 -13.14 -5.04 -11.15
N ALA A 137 -13.93 -5.69 -12.00
CA ALA A 137 -13.51 -5.99 -13.37
C ALA A 137 -13.31 -4.68 -14.14
N SER A 138 -12.30 -4.60 -15.00
CA SER A 138 -12.09 -3.44 -15.86
C SER A 138 -13.13 -3.46 -16.99
N GLU A 139 -13.73 -2.29 -17.25
CA GLU A 139 -14.62 -2.08 -18.41
C GLU A 139 -13.84 -1.85 -19.71
N ASP A 140 -12.54 -1.53 -19.61
CA ASP A 140 -11.68 -1.25 -20.77
C ASP A 140 -11.37 -2.52 -21.59
N PHE A 141 -11.49 -3.69 -20.96
CA PHE A 141 -11.28 -4.97 -21.64
C PHE A 141 -12.56 -5.41 -22.31
N ILE A 142 -12.68 -5.17 -23.61
CA ILE A 142 -13.69 -5.81 -24.45
C ILE A 142 -13.26 -7.27 -24.59
N PRO A 143 -13.98 -8.25 -24.01
CA PRO A 143 -13.62 -9.65 -24.17
C PRO A 143 -13.71 -10.01 -25.66
N PRO A 144 -12.72 -10.75 -26.21
CA PRO A 144 -12.82 -11.23 -27.57
C PRO A 144 -14.06 -12.11 -27.70
N ASN A 145 -14.74 -12.04 -28.85
CA ASN A 145 -15.84 -12.97 -29.15
C ASN A 145 -15.31 -14.40 -29.11
N ASP A 146 -16.13 -15.34 -28.64
CA ASP A 146 -15.76 -16.76 -28.55
C ASP A 146 -15.19 -17.25 -29.90
N GLY A 147 -13.97 -17.80 -29.87
CA GLY A 147 -13.25 -18.31 -31.05
C GLY A 147 -12.34 -17.31 -31.80
N SER A 148 -12.26 -16.04 -31.39
CA SER A 148 -11.52 -14.99 -32.13
C SER A 148 -10.11 -14.67 -31.60
N TYR A 149 -9.47 -15.58 -30.86
CA TYR A 149 -8.14 -15.36 -30.26
C TYR A 149 -7.02 -15.13 -31.31
N PHE A 150 -7.25 -15.50 -32.58
CA PHE A 150 -6.33 -15.24 -33.70
C PHE A 150 -7.07 -14.66 -34.93
N PRO A 151 -6.52 -13.63 -35.62
CA PRO A 151 -7.12 -13.04 -36.80
C PRO A 151 -6.74 -13.85 -38.06
N MET A 152 -7.12 -15.12 -38.12
CA MET A 152 -7.06 -15.90 -39.36
C MET A 152 -8.47 -16.42 -39.64
N ARG A 153 -9.27 -15.62 -40.36
CA ARG A 153 -10.50 -16.15 -40.98
C ARG A 153 -10.07 -17.07 -42.10
N VAL A 154 -10.20 -18.38 -41.90
CA VAL A 154 -10.14 -19.34 -43.00
C VAL A 154 -11.40 -19.14 -43.83
N ILE A 155 -11.24 -18.58 -45.02
CA ILE A 155 -12.31 -18.51 -46.03
C ILE A 155 -12.13 -19.75 -46.90
N THR A 156 -12.98 -20.76 -46.72
CA THR A 156 -13.13 -21.86 -47.69
C THR A 156 -14.20 -21.47 -48.70
N THR A 157 -13.83 -21.45 -49.98
CA THR A 157 -14.75 -21.35 -51.13
C THR A 157 -15.58 -22.61 -51.30
#